data_AF-A0A946I3I1-F1
#
_entry.id   AF-A0A946I3I1-F1
#
_cell.length_a   1.000
_cell.length_b   1.000
_cell.length_c   1.000
_cell.angle_alpha   90.00
_cell.angle_beta   90.00
_cell.angle_gamma   90.00
#
_symmetry.space_group_name_H-M   'P 1'
#
loop_
_entity.id
_entity.type
_entity.pdbx_description
1 polymer ?
#
loop_
_entity_poly.entity_id
_entity_poly.type
_entity_poly.pdbx_seq_one_letter_code
_entity_poly.pdbx_strand_id
1 'polypeptide(L)'
;MTDATDTTDITAELERMAERANGDGSLIRRGRFIDLEFMLQIGDQAHYLCIQKGRVISVTPGPLLLHPWVFAIHIDAAAWPLFCQPMPRPGYHDIFAMCKLGMARIEGDLHPFIANLRYFKEVLAKAGPGPGDRMQEATHGR
;
A
#
# COMPACT_ATOMS: atom_id res chain seq x y z
N MET A 1 9.84 -19.48 12.81
CA MET A 1 8.84 -19.33 13.89
C MET A 1 8.81 -17.86 14.22
N THR A 2 8.24 -17.08 13.29
CA THR A 2 8.22 -15.61 13.34
C THR A 2 6.84 -15.19 13.84
N ASP A 3 6.87 -14.21 14.72
CA ASP A 3 5.96 -14.02 15.83
C ASP A 3 4.63 -13.39 15.39
N ALA A 4 3.51 -13.82 15.98
CA ALA A 4 2.17 -13.29 15.66
C ALA A 4 2.01 -11.79 16.01
N THR A 5 2.96 -11.24 16.76
CA THR A 5 3.05 -9.85 17.17
C THR A 5 3.34 -8.90 15.99
N ASP A 6 4.10 -9.33 14.97
CA ASP A 6 4.44 -8.49 13.81
C ASP A 6 3.24 -8.35 12.82
N THR A 7 2.39 -9.37 12.72
CA THR A 7 1.20 -9.38 11.82
C THR A 7 0.15 -8.34 12.15
N THR A 8 0.02 -8.02 13.44
CA THR A 8 -1.00 -7.08 13.90
C THR A 8 -0.62 -5.64 13.52
N ASP A 9 0.68 -5.32 13.43
CA ASP A 9 1.13 -3.96 13.16
C ASP A 9 0.93 -3.57 11.69
N ILE A 10 1.33 -4.43 10.74
CA ILE A 10 1.16 -4.17 9.31
C ILE A 10 -0.32 -4.08 8.93
N THR A 11 -1.16 -4.96 9.50
CA THR A 11 -2.61 -4.92 9.24
C THR A 11 -3.19 -3.56 9.66
N ALA A 12 -2.88 -3.10 10.86
CA ALA A 12 -3.35 -1.80 11.36
C ALA A 12 -2.77 -0.62 10.55
N GLU A 13 -1.54 -0.72 10.04
CA GLU A 13 -0.95 0.28 9.14
C GLU A 13 -1.69 0.37 7.80
N LEU A 14 -2.03 -0.78 7.21
CA LEU A 14 -2.79 -0.85 5.97
C LEU A 14 -4.24 -0.39 6.14
N GLU A 15 -4.85 -0.62 7.30
CA GLU A 15 -6.16 -0.05 7.64
C GLU A 15 -6.09 1.49 7.73
N ARG A 16 -5.08 2.05 8.39
CA ARG A 16 -4.84 3.51 8.42
C ARG A 16 -4.58 4.08 7.01
N MET A 17 -3.84 3.35 6.17
CA MET A 17 -3.65 3.69 4.76
C MET A 17 -5.00 3.75 4.04
N ALA A 18 -5.87 2.75 4.23
CA ALA A 18 -7.19 2.68 3.63
C ALA A 18 -8.08 3.85 4.10
N GLU A 19 -8.08 4.18 5.39
CA GLU A 19 -8.80 5.33 5.95
C GLU A 19 -8.34 6.65 5.31
N ARG A 20 -7.03 6.89 5.23
CA ARG A 20 -6.44 8.08 4.61
C ARG A 20 -6.73 8.16 3.10
N ALA A 21 -6.74 7.03 2.40
CA ALA A 21 -7.13 6.98 1.00
C ALA A 21 -8.61 7.31 0.81
N ASN A 22 -9.46 6.75 1.67
CA ASN A 22 -10.91 6.93 1.63
C ASN A 22 -11.38 8.34 2.02
N GLY A 23 -10.57 9.06 2.81
CA GLY A 23 -10.76 10.47 3.14
C GLY A 23 -10.33 11.44 2.04
N ASP A 24 -9.58 10.98 1.03
CA ASP A 24 -9.13 11.82 -0.09
C ASP A 24 -10.16 11.81 -1.23
N GLY A 25 -11.05 12.80 -1.24
CA GLY A 25 -12.11 12.90 -2.26
C GLY A 25 -11.58 12.98 -3.70
N SER A 26 -10.37 13.49 -3.91
CA SER A 26 -9.75 13.54 -5.25
C SER A 26 -9.34 12.15 -5.72
N LEU A 27 -8.80 11.34 -4.80
CA LEU A 27 -8.41 9.95 -5.04
C LEU A 27 -9.63 9.06 -5.31
N ILE A 28 -10.68 9.20 -4.51
CA ILE A 28 -11.96 8.49 -4.74
C ILE A 28 -12.54 8.82 -6.11
N ARG A 29 -12.58 10.11 -6.47
CA ARG A 29 -13.08 10.53 -7.78
C ARG A 29 -12.25 9.93 -8.92
N ARG A 30 -10.92 9.89 -8.78
CA ARG A 30 -10.03 9.27 -9.76
C ARG A 30 -10.32 7.77 -9.92
N GLY A 31 -10.47 7.05 -8.82
CA GLY A 31 -10.70 5.61 -8.79
C GLY A 31 -12.15 5.16 -8.98
N ARG A 32 -13.11 6.05 -9.20
CA ARG A 32 -14.56 5.77 -9.17
C ARG A 32 -15.08 4.62 -10.06
N PHE A 33 -14.28 4.14 -11.03
CA PHE A 33 -14.61 3.03 -11.93
C PHE A 33 -13.77 1.77 -11.67
N ILE A 34 -13.01 1.76 -10.57
CA ILE A 34 -12.15 0.66 -10.17
C ILE A 34 -12.93 -0.17 -9.15
N ASP A 35 -13.21 -1.41 -9.53
CA ASP A 35 -13.81 -2.45 -8.70
C ASP A 35 -12.96 -3.71 -8.88
N LEU A 36 -12.08 -4.01 -7.92
CA LEU A 36 -11.22 -5.19 -7.94
C LEU A 36 -10.63 -5.49 -6.57
N GLU A 37 -10.08 -6.69 -6.43
CA GLU A 37 -9.28 -7.08 -5.27
C GLU A 37 -7.84 -7.36 -5.71
N PHE A 38 -6.88 -6.84 -4.95
CA PHE A 38 -5.46 -7.09 -5.19
C PHE A 38 -4.77 -7.51 -3.89
N MET A 39 -3.68 -8.25 -4.01
CA MET A 39 -2.86 -8.66 -2.87
C MET A 39 -1.70 -7.68 -2.68
N LEU A 40 -1.45 -7.28 -1.45
CA LEU A 40 -0.23 -6.62 -1.01
C LEU A 40 0.48 -7.53 -0.02
N GLN A 41 1.68 -7.97 -0.36
CA GLN A 41 2.53 -8.78 0.50
C GLN A 41 3.75 -7.99 0.95
N ILE A 42 3.96 -7.87 2.26
CA ILE A 42 5.11 -7.21 2.88
C ILE A 42 5.90 -8.26 3.65
N GLY A 43 7.09 -8.62 3.15
CA GLY A 43 7.82 -9.79 3.64
C GLY A 43 6.98 -11.06 3.52
N ASP A 44 6.69 -11.71 4.64
CA ASP A 44 5.87 -12.92 4.73
C ASP A 44 4.37 -12.63 4.99
N GLN A 45 4.00 -11.35 5.06
CA GLN A 45 2.67 -10.92 5.49
C GLN A 45 1.83 -10.54 4.27
N ALA A 46 0.86 -11.37 3.91
CA ALA A 46 -0.05 -11.10 2.81
C ALA A 46 -1.32 -10.40 3.31
N HIS A 47 -1.81 -9.43 2.55
CA HIS A 47 -3.08 -8.75 2.80
C HIS A 47 -3.84 -8.60 1.48
N TYR A 48 -5.16 -8.80 1.52
CA TYR A 48 -6.05 -8.63 0.38
C TYR A 48 -6.83 -7.32 0.55
N LEU A 49 -6.73 -6.46 -0.45
CA LEU A 49 -7.36 -5.14 -0.44
C LEU A 49 -8.48 -5.13 -1.48
N CYS A 50 -9.72 -5.05 -1.01
CA CYS A 50 -10.88 -4.94 -1.87
C CYS A 50 -11.17 -3.46 -2.17
N ILE A 51 -11.23 -3.12 -3.45
CA ILE A 51 -11.57 -1.79 -3.93
C ILE A 51 -12.96 -1.83 -4.55
N GLN A 52 -13.82 -0.91 -4.12
CA GLN A 52 -15.11 -0.66 -4.75
C GLN A 52 -15.33 0.83 -5.01
N LYS A 53 -15.62 1.19 -6.26
CA LYS A 53 -15.78 2.58 -6.73
C LYS A 53 -14.64 3.48 -6.24
N GLY A 54 -13.41 2.96 -6.26
CA GLY A 54 -12.21 3.67 -5.84
C GLY A 54 -12.04 3.83 -4.32
N ARG A 55 -12.86 3.17 -3.50
CA ARG A 55 -12.69 3.10 -2.03
C ARG A 55 -12.06 1.77 -1.66
N VAL A 56 -11.11 1.77 -0.74
CA VAL A 56 -10.63 0.53 -0.11
C VAL A 56 -11.65 0.14 0.95
N ILE A 57 -12.47 -0.87 0.68
CA ILE A 57 -13.60 -1.25 1.56
C ILE A 57 -13.23 -2.32 2.58
N SER A 58 -12.16 -3.06 2.36
CA SER A 58 -11.62 -4.05 3.29
C SER A 58 -10.11 -4.19 3.13
N VAL A 59 -9.46 -4.50 4.25
CA VAL A 59 -8.10 -5.03 4.31
C VAL A 59 -8.21 -6.34 5.05
N THR A 60 -7.95 -7.46 4.36
CA THR A 60 -8.09 -8.79 4.94
C THR A 60 -6.70 -9.43 5.09
N PRO A 61 -6.25 -9.75 6.31
CA PRO A 61 -4.98 -10.43 6.50
C PRO A 61 -5.05 -11.86 5.94
N GLY A 62 -3.99 -12.27 5.26
CA GLY A 62 -3.76 -13.60 4.73
C GLY A 62 -2.71 -14.38 5.54
N PRO A 63 -2.23 -15.51 5.00
CA PRO A 63 -2.58 -16.09 3.70
C PRO A 63 -3.98 -16.73 3.69
N LEU A 64 -4.72 -16.59 2.57
CA LEU A 64 -6.02 -17.25 2.37
C LEU A 64 -5.94 -18.22 1.20
N LEU A 65 -6.20 -19.50 1.46
CA LEU A 65 -6.12 -20.56 0.46
C LEU A 65 -7.15 -20.31 -0.67
N LEU A 66 -6.68 -20.33 -1.92
CA LEU A 66 -7.48 -20.14 -3.13
C LEU A 66 -8.28 -18.83 -3.19
N HIS A 67 -7.92 -17.83 -2.38
CA HIS A 67 -8.58 -16.54 -2.42
C HIS A 67 -8.18 -15.79 -3.69
N PRO A 68 -9.13 -15.36 -4.53
CA PRO A 68 -8.83 -14.73 -5.80
C PRO A 68 -8.29 -13.32 -5.61
N TRP A 69 -7.44 -12.88 -6.52
CA TRP A 69 -6.96 -11.50 -6.64
C TRP A 69 -6.59 -11.25 -8.11
N VAL A 70 -6.63 -9.99 -8.54
CA VAL A 70 -6.35 -9.61 -9.94
C VAL A 70 -4.85 -9.51 -10.18
N PHE A 71 -4.15 -8.79 -9.31
CA PHE A 71 -2.69 -8.71 -9.28
C PHE A 71 -2.19 -8.72 -7.84
N ALA A 72 -0.90 -8.97 -7.69
CA ALA A 72 -0.23 -8.93 -6.40
C ALA A 72 0.99 -8.00 -6.46
N ILE A 73 1.20 -7.25 -5.38
CA ILE A 73 2.40 -6.44 -5.14
C ILE A 73 3.14 -7.08 -3.98
N HIS A 74 4.38 -7.49 -4.20
CA HIS A 74 5.27 -8.01 -3.16
C HIS A 74 6.32 -6.95 -2.85
N ILE A 75 6.56 -6.68 -1.57
CA ILE A 75 7.54 -5.70 -1.09
C ILE A 75 8.37 -6.39 -0.01
N ASP A 76 9.69 -6.24 -0.07
CA ASP A 76 10.57 -6.73 1.00
C ASP A 76 10.26 -6.04 2.33
N ALA A 77 10.30 -6.80 3.42
CA ALA A 77 10.03 -6.28 4.77
C ALA A 77 10.93 -5.09 5.14
N ALA A 78 12.19 -5.10 4.69
CA ALA A 78 13.13 -4.01 4.94
C ALA A 78 12.85 -2.75 4.08
N ALA A 79 12.15 -2.90 2.95
CA ALA A 79 11.85 -1.82 2.03
C ALA A 79 10.57 -1.05 2.42
N TRP A 80 9.60 -1.73 3.05
CA TRP A 80 8.33 -1.12 3.43
C TRP A 80 8.48 0.10 4.37
N PRO A 81 9.24 0.04 5.48
CA PRO A 81 9.45 1.21 6.33
C PRO A 81 10.12 2.37 5.60
N LEU A 82 11.01 2.09 4.63
CA LEU A 82 11.68 3.12 3.83
C LEU A 82 10.71 3.79 2.85
N PHE A 83 9.78 3.03 2.30
CA PHE A 83 8.69 3.52 1.45
C PHE A 83 7.71 4.41 2.23
N CYS A 84 7.40 4.03 3.47
CA CYS A 84 6.48 4.79 4.35
C CYS A 84 7.08 6.07 4.93
N GLN A 85 8.37 6.38 4.71
CA GLN A 85 8.97 7.62 5.22
C GLN A 85 8.31 8.87 4.63
N PRO A 86 8.22 9.98 5.38
CA PRO A 86 7.68 11.25 4.88
C PRO A 86 8.42 11.74 3.62
N MET A 87 9.72 11.50 3.56
CA MET A 87 10.59 11.78 2.43
C MET A 87 11.43 10.54 2.12
N PRO A 88 10.91 9.60 1.30
CA PRO A 88 11.62 8.38 0.98
C PRO A 88 12.95 8.68 0.28
N ARG A 89 13.97 7.88 0.59
CA ARG A 89 15.24 7.94 -0.13
C ARG A 89 15.02 7.66 -1.63
N PRO A 90 15.88 8.18 -2.53
CA PRO A 90 15.85 7.80 -3.94
C PRO A 90 15.82 6.27 -4.08
N GLY A 91 14.93 5.76 -4.93
CA GLY A 91 14.66 4.31 -5.04
C GLY A 91 13.46 3.78 -4.25
N TYR A 92 13.02 4.47 -3.19
CA TYR A 92 11.89 4.02 -2.33
C TYR A 92 10.66 4.94 -2.41
N HIS A 93 10.67 5.92 -3.31
CA HIS A 93 9.59 6.91 -3.46
C HIS A 93 8.37 6.36 -4.22
N ASP A 94 8.53 5.26 -4.96
CA ASP A 94 7.41 4.54 -5.56
C ASP A 94 7.71 3.06 -5.79
N ILE A 95 6.65 2.31 -6.05
CA ILE A 95 6.71 0.86 -6.24
C ILE A 95 7.59 0.45 -7.43
N PHE A 96 7.68 1.23 -8.51
CA PHE A 96 8.55 0.90 -9.64
C PHE A 96 10.02 1.18 -9.35
N ALA A 97 10.30 2.23 -8.59
CA ALA A 97 11.64 2.48 -8.09
C ALA A 97 12.13 1.30 -7.23
N MET A 98 11.25 0.77 -6.36
CA MET A 98 11.54 -0.44 -5.58
C MET A 98 11.67 -1.69 -6.47
N CYS A 99 10.84 -1.83 -7.52
CA CYS A 99 10.98 -2.92 -8.49
C CYS A 99 12.35 -2.89 -9.20
N LYS A 100 12.84 -1.70 -9.57
CA LYS A 100 14.17 -1.55 -10.19
C LYS A 100 15.31 -1.93 -9.25
N LEU A 101 15.11 -1.79 -7.95
CA LEU A 101 16.06 -2.22 -6.92
C LEU A 101 15.94 -3.70 -6.55
N GLY A 102 14.96 -4.43 -7.12
CA GLY A 102 14.65 -5.81 -6.73
C GLY A 102 13.96 -5.95 -5.38
N MET A 103 13.56 -4.84 -4.76
CA MET A 103 12.92 -4.78 -3.43
C MET A 103 11.39 -4.93 -3.50
N ALA A 104 10.84 -4.93 -4.71
CA ALA A 104 9.44 -5.19 -4.96
C ALA A 104 9.25 -5.95 -6.27
N ARG A 105 8.12 -6.65 -6.41
CA ARG A 105 7.68 -7.25 -7.68
C ARG A 105 6.16 -7.15 -7.80
N ILE A 106 5.68 -7.14 -9.03
CA ILE A 106 4.24 -7.14 -9.34
C ILE A 106 3.95 -8.33 -10.25
N GLU A 107 2.91 -9.10 -9.94
CA GLU A 107 2.49 -10.28 -10.70
C GLU A 107 0.97 -10.34 -10.88
N GLY A 108 0.49 -11.27 -11.71
CA GLY A 108 -0.92 -11.37 -12.10
C GLY A 108 -1.28 -10.52 -13.33
N ASP A 109 -2.52 -10.07 -13.42
CA ASP A 109 -2.95 -9.18 -14.50
C ASP A 109 -2.52 -7.73 -14.24
N LEU A 110 -1.47 -7.31 -14.93
CA LEU A 110 -0.93 -5.96 -14.81
C LEU A 110 -1.80 -4.89 -15.47
N HIS A 111 -2.74 -5.25 -16.37
CA HIS A 111 -3.47 -4.25 -17.15
C HIS A 111 -4.29 -3.30 -16.25
N PRO A 112 -5.11 -3.77 -15.29
CA PRO A 112 -5.84 -2.90 -14.37
C PRO A 112 -4.91 -2.01 -13.53
N PHE A 113 -3.75 -2.51 -13.12
CA PHE A 113 -2.76 -1.75 -12.36
C PHE A 113 -2.15 -0.62 -13.20
N ILE A 114 -1.69 -0.91 -14.41
CA ILE A 114 -1.04 0.08 -15.29
C ILE A 114 -2.05 1.12 -15.80
N ALA A 115 -3.26 0.69 -16.19
CA ALA A 115 -4.31 1.59 -16.65
C ALA A 115 -4.73 2.61 -15.57
N ASN A 116 -4.61 2.24 -14.29
CA ASN A 116 -4.97 3.06 -13.14
C ASN A 116 -3.78 3.44 -12.27
N LEU A 117 -2.58 3.47 -12.84
CA LEU A 117 -1.32 3.54 -12.09
C LEU A 117 -1.27 4.68 -11.07
N ARG A 118 -1.72 5.87 -11.47
CA ARG A 118 -1.70 7.05 -10.59
C ARG A 118 -2.54 6.81 -9.33
N TYR A 119 -3.69 6.17 -9.47
CA TYR A 119 -4.57 5.85 -8.35
C TYR A 119 -3.88 4.87 -7.39
N PHE A 120 -3.34 3.75 -7.89
CA PHE A 120 -2.67 2.76 -7.02
C PHE A 120 -1.43 3.33 -6.32
N LYS A 121 -0.61 4.11 -7.03
CA LYS A 121 0.54 4.81 -6.41
C LYS A 121 0.09 5.77 -5.30
N GLU A 122 -0.98 6.52 -5.52
CA GLU A 122 -1.51 7.45 -4.52
C GLU A 122 -2.12 6.72 -3.33
N VAL A 123 -2.83 5.59 -3.52
CA VAL A 123 -3.33 4.73 -2.43
C VAL A 123 -2.16 4.22 -1.59
N LEU A 124 -1.14 3.60 -2.21
CA LEU A 124 0.03 3.09 -1.49
C LEU A 124 0.79 4.20 -0.76
N ALA A 125 0.92 5.39 -1.37
CA ALA A 125 1.55 6.53 -0.72
C ALA A 125 0.80 7.04 0.51
N LYS A 126 -0.45 6.62 0.76
CA LYS A 126 -1.15 6.86 2.02
C LYS A 126 -0.67 5.95 3.15
N ALA A 127 0.27 5.03 2.96
CA ALA A 127 0.87 4.25 4.04
C ALA A 127 1.79 5.12 4.92
N GLY A 128 2.53 6.05 4.29
CA GLY A 128 3.30 7.05 5.00
C GLY A 128 2.47 8.17 5.64
N PRO A 129 3.10 9.02 6.47
CA PRO A 129 2.44 10.13 7.13
C PRO A 129 1.83 11.12 6.13
N GLY A 130 0.63 11.60 6.46
CA GLY A 130 -0.11 12.53 5.62
C GLY A 130 0.63 13.88 5.52
N PRO A 131 0.35 14.71 4.52
CA PRO A 131 0.97 16.04 4.40
C PRO A 131 0.79 16.93 5.65
N GLY A 132 -0.23 16.71 6.47
CA GLY A 132 -0.43 17.41 7.75
C GLY A 132 0.47 16.95 8.90
N ASP A 133 1.02 15.72 8.83
CA ASP A 133 1.98 15.19 9.80
C ASP A 133 3.41 15.67 9.50
N ARG A 134 3.66 16.06 8.23
CA ARG A 134 4.95 16.57 7.74
C ARG A 134 5.38 17.90 8.37
N MET A 135 4.44 18.67 8.92
CA MET A 135 4.73 19.95 9.59
C MET A 135 5.00 19.77 11.10
N GLN A 136 4.48 18.71 11.72
CA GLN A 136 4.54 18.52 13.16
C GLN A 136 5.89 17.94 13.62
N GLU A 137 6.48 17.00 12.87
CA GLU A 137 7.79 16.42 13.21
C GLU A 137 8.95 17.41 13.04
N ALA A 138 8.84 18.40 12.15
CA ALA A 138 9.87 19.42 11.95
C ALA A 138 9.98 20.43 13.11
N THR A 139 9.02 20.44 14.05
CA THR A 139 8.94 21.43 15.12
C THR A 139 9.38 20.89 16.49
N HIS A 140 9.48 19.56 16.68
CA HIS A 140 9.74 18.96 18.00
C HIS A 140 11.17 18.38 18.20
N GLY A 141 12.11 18.66 17.29
CA GLY A 141 13.52 18.29 17.44
C GLY A 141 14.36 19.44 18.00
N ARG A 142 14.36 19.63 19.32
CA ARG A 142 15.39 20.38 20.05
C ARG A 142 15.77 19.67 21.33
#